data_AF-A0A1E9GM54-F1
#
_entry.id   AF-A0A1E9GM54-F1
#
_cell.length_a   1.000
_cell.length_b   1.000
_cell.length_c   1.000
_cell.angle_alpha   90.00
_cell.angle_beta   90.00
_cell.angle_gamma   90.00
#
_symmetry.space_group_name_H-M   'P 1'
#
loop_
_entity.id
_entity.type
_entity.pdbx_description
1 polymer ?
#
loop_
_entity_poly.entity_id
_entity_poly.type
_entity_poly.pdbx_seq_one_letter_code
_entity_poly.pdbx_strand_id
1 'polypeptide(L)'
;MEKDCTFFIKPVSDLGEVTIERIIFNFNGSIREGYLHLLEHLWVRANKSWFDDYESKMNIFNALTNKNRITFILVYTESTVNTNKLIFDLNFNEQDFLIEKKTIYEERKLYSDSTPDVDIVLGSLRTIEAFDLTVLKNMMHQMNYKKIRFHFSSKNNGKYMKNPTININKYSIIWKDSNTIQLIDFYDYKVLLTILKVFKITNDNFCFNVNEAKGNYEITFDDYEVFDFMLKNKDNVLMRYQLLLTNTQLFIEQTTYLFDLFGFNFDILDFWREFNWEVLEK
;
A
#
# COMPACT_ATOMS: atom_id res chain seq x y z
N MET A 1 -2.26 -17.69 22.23
CA MET A 1 -1.33 -16.56 22.43
C MET A 1 -1.00 -16.02 21.05
N GLU A 2 -1.65 -14.93 20.64
CA GLU A 2 -1.24 -14.19 19.45
C GLU A 2 0.14 -13.57 19.73
N LYS A 3 1.10 -13.81 18.85
CA LYS A 3 2.41 -13.17 18.92
C LYS A 3 2.30 -11.79 18.27
N ASP A 4 2.53 -10.75 19.05
CA ASP A 4 2.69 -9.38 18.58
C ASP A 4 3.85 -9.31 17.58
N CYS A 5 3.56 -8.93 16.33
CA CYS A 5 4.56 -8.57 15.34
C CYS A 5 4.76 -7.05 15.38
N THR A 6 5.84 -6.60 16.03
CA THR A 6 6.26 -5.19 15.98
C THR A 6 7.28 -5.03 14.86
N PHE A 7 6.98 -4.21 13.85
CA PHE A 7 7.89 -3.90 12.73
C PHE A 7 8.45 -2.49 12.86
N PHE A 8 9.77 -2.37 12.74
CA PHE A 8 10.50 -1.10 12.58
C PHE A 8 11.50 -1.25 11.44
N ILE A 9 11.42 -0.44 10.37
CA ILE A 9 12.54 -0.23 9.44
C ILE A 9 12.53 1.18 8.85
N LYS A 10 13.75 1.73 8.68
CA LYS A 10 14.15 2.72 7.66
C LYS A 10 15.70 2.84 7.57
N PRO A 11 16.40 3.25 6.46
CA PRO A 11 15.93 3.63 5.10
C PRO A 11 16.81 3.57 3.78
N VAL A 12 16.20 4.07 2.66
CA VAL A 12 16.40 4.15 1.17
C VAL A 12 17.51 5.00 0.51
N SER A 13 18.20 4.46 -0.52
CA SER A 13 19.45 5.02 -1.07
C SER A 13 19.70 5.71 -2.42
N ASP A 14 18.81 6.56 -2.99
CA ASP A 14 19.27 7.66 -3.90
C ASP A 14 18.32 8.86 -4.15
N LEU A 15 17.29 9.10 -3.33
CA LEU A 15 16.41 10.29 -3.47
C LEU A 15 16.83 11.49 -2.59
N GLY A 16 17.98 11.42 -1.92
CA GLY A 16 18.07 12.07 -0.62
C GLY A 16 17.01 11.46 0.32
N GLU A 17 16.61 12.20 1.34
CA GLU A 17 15.74 11.71 2.40
C GLU A 17 14.25 11.71 2.01
N VAL A 18 13.71 10.60 1.51
CA VAL A 18 12.25 10.46 1.29
C VAL A 18 11.53 10.33 2.62
N THR A 19 10.32 10.83 2.78
CA THR A 19 9.52 10.63 3.98
C THR A 19 8.14 10.24 3.52
N ILE A 20 7.66 9.09 4.02
CA ILE A 20 6.28 8.68 3.85
C ILE A 20 5.62 8.92 5.18
N GLU A 21 4.61 9.76 5.18
CA GLU A 21 3.88 10.10 6.37
C GLU A 21 2.41 9.75 6.19
N ARG A 22 1.89 9.01 7.16
CA ARG A 22 0.47 8.66 7.26
C ARG A 22 -0.14 9.43 8.40
N ILE A 23 -1.11 10.29 8.10
CA ILE A 23 -1.94 10.94 9.10
C ILE A 23 -3.28 10.20 9.10
N ILE A 24 -3.50 9.41 10.15
CA ILE A 24 -4.66 8.52 10.26
C ILE A 24 -5.60 9.10 11.30
N PHE A 25 -6.78 9.50 10.86
CA PHE A 25 -7.85 9.94 11.73
C PHE A 25 -8.82 8.77 11.94
N ASN A 26 -8.92 8.27 13.17
CA ASN A 26 -9.87 7.24 13.55
C ASN A 26 -11.09 7.88 14.20
N PHE A 27 -12.25 7.37 13.83
CA PHE A 27 -13.51 7.80 14.40
C PHE A 27 -14.04 6.73 15.36
N ASN A 28 -14.28 7.12 16.61
CA ASN A 28 -14.65 6.20 17.68
C ASN A 28 -16.16 6.25 18.05
N GLY A 29 -16.98 6.98 17.30
CA GLY A 29 -18.42 7.10 17.52
C GLY A 29 -19.28 6.43 16.44
N SER A 30 -20.60 6.70 16.49
CA SER A 30 -21.52 6.32 15.41
C SER A 30 -21.29 7.20 14.19
N ILE A 31 -20.97 6.57 13.05
CA ILE A 31 -20.66 7.24 11.80
C ILE A 31 -21.87 7.09 10.89
N ARG A 32 -22.36 8.22 10.38
CA ARG A 32 -23.30 8.19 9.27
C ARG A 32 -22.53 7.95 7.98
N GLU A 33 -23.08 7.08 7.14
CA GLU A 33 -22.55 6.75 5.81
C GLU A 33 -22.17 8.02 5.04
N GLY A 34 -21.01 8.00 4.37
CA GLY A 34 -20.55 9.11 3.53
C GLY A 34 -19.95 10.32 4.25
N TYR A 35 -20.19 10.50 5.56
CA TYR A 35 -19.73 11.71 6.27
C TYR A 35 -18.20 11.76 6.43
N LEU A 36 -17.52 10.63 6.59
CA LEU A 36 -16.06 10.62 6.64
C LEU A 36 -15.45 10.98 5.28
N HIS A 37 -16.07 10.54 4.18
CA HIS A 37 -15.59 10.86 2.83
C HIS A 37 -15.80 12.34 2.52
N LEU A 38 -16.96 12.88 2.92
CA LEU A 38 -17.20 14.32 2.89
C LEU A 38 -16.19 15.12 3.70
N LEU A 39 -15.84 14.63 4.90
CA LEU A 39 -14.86 15.29 5.74
C LEU A 39 -13.47 15.29 5.08
N GLU A 40 -13.07 14.19 4.45
CA GLU A 40 -11.82 14.09 3.70
C GLU A 40 -11.73 15.18 2.61
N HIS A 41 -12.75 15.29 1.76
CA HIS A 41 -12.84 16.28 0.70
C HIS A 41 -12.76 17.72 1.24
N LEU A 42 -13.53 18.01 2.29
CA LEU A 42 -13.52 19.32 2.92
C LEU A 42 -12.17 19.67 3.54
N TRP A 43 -11.47 18.67 4.06
CA TRP A 43 -10.12 18.83 4.57
C TRP A 43 -9.15 19.29 3.48
N VAL A 44 -9.18 18.61 2.33
CA VAL A 44 -8.35 18.94 1.17
C VAL A 44 -8.68 20.34 0.67
N ARG A 45 -9.97 20.67 0.54
CA ARG A 45 -10.42 21.99 0.11
C ARG A 45 -9.98 23.10 1.06
N ALA A 46 -10.20 22.94 2.37
CA ALA A 46 -9.79 23.92 3.37
C ALA A 46 -8.27 24.18 3.34
N ASN A 47 -7.49 23.16 2.96
CA ASN A 47 -6.03 23.22 2.88
C ASN A 47 -5.50 23.33 1.45
N LYS A 48 -6.33 23.73 0.47
CA LYS A 48 -5.95 23.69 -0.95
C LYS A 48 -4.64 24.43 -1.23
N SER A 49 -4.46 25.61 -0.66
CA SER A 49 -3.22 26.40 -0.83
C SER A 49 -1.96 25.65 -0.36
N TRP A 50 -2.08 24.85 0.71
CA TRP A 50 -0.98 24.04 1.21
C TRP A 50 -0.72 22.84 0.30
N PHE A 51 -1.77 22.18 -0.19
CA PHE A 51 -1.62 21.05 -1.12
C PHE A 51 -1.05 21.50 -2.47
N ASP A 52 -1.51 22.65 -3.00
CA ASP A 52 -0.97 23.21 -4.24
C ASP A 52 0.54 23.55 -4.10
N ASP A 53 0.96 24.15 -2.97
CA ASP A 53 2.39 24.39 -2.67
C ASP A 53 3.16 23.07 -2.48
N TYR A 54 2.57 22.10 -1.79
CA TYR A 54 3.16 20.79 -1.54
C TYR A 54 3.42 20.02 -2.85
N GLU A 55 2.44 19.97 -3.75
CA GLU A 55 2.55 19.34 -5.07
C GLU A 55 3.48 20.11 -6.01
N SER A 56 3.54 21.45 -5.92
CA SER A 56 4.47 22.26 -6.73
C SER A 56 5.95 21.90 -6.50
N LYS A 57 6.26 21.30 -5.34
CA LYS A 57 7.58 20.77 -4.97
C LYS A 57 7.78 19.32 -5.40
N MET A 58 6.94 18.81 -6.30
CA MET A 58 6.93 17.41 -6.75
C MET A 58 6.65 16.40 -5.64
N ASN A 59 6.09 16.84 -4.50
CA ASN A 59 5.62 15.91 -3.48
C ASN A 59 4.27 15.34 -3.88
N ILE A 60 3.96 14.12 -3.42
CA ILE A 60 2.74 13.41 -3.77
C ILE A 60 1.89 13.25 -2.51
N PHE A 61 0.59 13.48 -2.64
CA PHE A 61 -0.35 13.11 -1.60
C PHE A 61 -1.49 12.28 -2.15
N ASN A 62 -2.11 11.52 -1.27
CA ASN A 62 -3.41 10.91 -1.50
C ASN A 62 -4.18 10.84 -0.19
N ALA A 63 -5.49 10.68 -0.28
CA ALA A 63 -6.35 10.44 0.85
C ALA A 63 -7.21 9.19 0.61
N LEU A 64 -7.49 8.48 1.69
CA LEU A 64 -8.27 7.25 1.67
C LEU A 64 -9.24 7.26 2.83
N THR A 65 -10.52 7.17 2.51
CA THR A 65 -11.57 6.98 3.51
C THR A 65 -12.10 5.55 3.47
N ASN A 66 -12.35 5.00 4.65
CA ASN A 66 -13.18 3.82 4.79
C ASN A 66 -14.26 4.07 5.87
N LYS A 67 -14.98 3.02 6.25
CA LYS A 67 -16.10 3.11 7.20
C LYS A 67 -15.80 3.79 8.54
N ASN A 68 -14.55 3.83 9.01
CA ASN A 68 -14.20 4.35 10.33
C ASN A 68 -12.91 5.16 10.43
N ARG A 69 -12.20 5.38 9.33
CA ARG A 69 -10.99 6.18 9.32
C ARG A 69 -10.81 6.95 8.01
N ILE A 70 -10.15 8.08 8.13
CA ILE A 70 -9.57 8.83 7.01
C ILE A 70 -8.05 8.71 7.15
N THR A 71 -7.36 8.42 6.05
CA THR A 71 -5.90 8.31 6.01
C THR A 71 -5.36 9.22 4.92
N PHE A 72 -4.64 10.27 5.31
CA PHE A 72 -3.81 11.03 4.40
C PHE A 72 -2.44 10.36 4.30
N ILE A 73 -1.97 10.18 3.07
CA ILE A 73 -0.66 9.63 2.74
C ILE A 73 0.12 10.73 2.04
N LEU A 74 1.26 11.10 2.61
CA LEU A 74 2.12 12.18 2.14
C LEU A 74 3.50 11.59 1.83
N VAL A 75 3.97 11.75 0.60
CA VAL A 75 5.30 11.34 0.16
C VAL A 75 6.10 12.57 -0.26
N TYR A 76 7.20 12.85 0.43
CA TYR A 76 8.02 14.03 0.20
C TYR A 76 9.51 13.78 0.40
N THR A 77 10.38 14.58 -0.21
CA THR A 77 11.86 14.43 -0.15
C THR A 77 12.55 15.49 0.73
N GLU A 78 11.81 16.52 1.15
CA GLU A 78 12.36 17.63 1.95
C GLU A 78 12.05 17.47 3.46
N SER A 79 13.06 17.65 4.31
CA SER A 79 12.88 17.59 5.77
C SER A 79 12.06 18.76 6.36
N THR A 80 11.79 19.79 5.56
CA THR A 80 11.09 21.02 5.94
C THR A 80 9.57 20.99 5.76
N VAL A 81 9.00 19.89 5.25
CA VAL A 81 7.55 19.78 5.11
C VAL A 81 6.87 19.77 6.49
N ASN A 82 6.17 20.86 6.80
CA ASN A 82 5.36 20.94 8.01
C ASN A 82 3.94 20.43 7.75
N THR A 83 3.76 19.12 7.94
CA THR A 83 2.47 18.44 7.80
C THR A 83 1.55 18.60 9.01
N ASN A 84 1.99 19.26 10.09
CA ASN A 84 1.11 19.54 11.23
C ASN A 84 0.02 20.54 10.83
N LYS A 85 0.23 21.37 9.80
CA LYS A 85 -0.79 22.30 9.31
C LYS A 85 -2.06 21.58 8.85
N LEU A 86 -1.91 20.41 8.22
CA LEU A 86 -3.02 19.53 7.85
C LEU A 86 -3.82 19.05 9.06
N ILE A 87 -3.24 18.96 10.25
CA ILE A 87 -3.93 18.39 11.42
C ILE A 87 -4.89 19.41 12.07
N PHE A 88 -4.65 20.70 11.85
CA PHE A 88 -5.28 21.75 12.68
C PHE A 88 -6.14 22.76 11.91
N ASP A 89 -6.04 22.85 10.58
CA ASP A 89 -6.82 23.82 9.79
C ASP A 89 -8.04 23.16 9.14
N LEU A 90 -9.11 23.03 9.94
CA LEU A 90 -10.42 22.49 9.51
C LEU A 90 -11.46 23.61 9.33
N ASN A 91 -10.99 24.80 8.95
CA ASN A 91 -11.83 25.98 8.78
C ASN A 91 -12.49 25.97 7.39
N PHE A 92 -13.54 25.18 7.21
CA PHE A 92 -14.41 25.23 6.04
C PHE A 92 -15.75 25.90 6.37
N ASN A 93 -16.27 26.67 5.41
CA ASN A 93 -17.53 27.38 5.55
C ASN A 93 -18.69 26.60 4.88
N GLU A 94 -19.90 27.14 4.95
CA GLU A 94 -21.08 26.51 4.36
C GLU A 94 -20.99 26.40 2.82
N GLN A 95 -20.32 27.35 2.16
CA GLN A 95 -20.11 27.30 0.73
C GLN A 95 -19.18 26.14 0.34
N ASP A 96 -18.09 25.93 1.06
CA ASP A 96 -17.19 24.79 0.85
C ASP A 96 -17.94 23.46 1.01
N PHE A 97 -18.74 23.35 2.07
CA PHE A 97 -19.61 22.21 2.34
C PHE A 97 -20.56 21.93 1.17
N LEU A 98 -21.26 22.95 0.67
CA LEU A 98 -22.21 22.79 -0.43
C LEU A 98 -21.52 22.40 -1.75
N ILE A 99 -20.30 22.89 -2.00
CA ILE A 99 -19.55 22.51 -3.19
C ILE A 99 -19.12 21.05 -3.09
N GLU A 100 -18.48 20.63 -2.00
CA GLU A 100 -18.03 19.24 -1.86
C GLU A 100 -19.18 18.25 -1.77
N LYS A 101 -20.31 18.64 -1.15
CA LYS A 101 -21.55 17.85 -1.19
C LYS A 101 -22.01 17.58 -2.63
N LYS A 102 -21.91 18.56 -3.53
CA LYS A 102 -22.18 18.37 -4.96
C LYS A 102 -21.13 17.48 -5.63
N THR A 103 -19.84 17.68 -5.34
CA THR A 103 -18.76 16.84 -5.87
C THR A 103 -19.00 15.37 -5.57
N ILE A 104 -19.28 15.03 -4.31
CA ILE A 104 -19.50 13.66 -3.86
C ILE A 104 -20.79 13.08 -4.42
N TYR A 105 -21.82 13.91 -4.60
CA TYR A 105 -23.04 13.49 -5.28
C TYR A 105 -22.78 13.04 -6.72
N GLU A 106 -21.94 13.76 -7.46
CA GLU A 106 -21.54 13.35 -8.82
C GLU A 106 -20.59 12.16 -8.80
N GLU A 107 -19.66 12.07 -7.86
CA GLU A 107 -18.79 10.90 -7.67
C GLU A 107 -19.62 9.63 -7.42
N ARG A 108 -20.63 9.70 -6.54
CA ARG A 108 -21.49 8.56 -6.23
C ARG A 108 -22.27 8.03 -7.45
N LYS A 109 -22.64 8.90 -8.40
CA LYS A 109 -23.33 8.49 -9.64
C LYS A 109 -22.46 7.65 -10.58
N LEU A 110 -21.14 7.65 -10.39
CA LEU A 110 -20.22 6.82 -11.19
C LEU A 110 -20.30 5.34 -10.80
N TYR A 111 -20.96 5.01 -9.69
CA TYR A 111 -21.11 3.66 -9.16
C TYR A 111 -22.54 3.16 -9.31
N SER A 112 -22.71 1.86 -9.58
CA SER A 112 -24.05 1.27 -9.69
C SER A 112 -24.79 1.30 -8.35
N ASP A 113 -26.12 1.47 -8.38
CA ASP A 113 -26.99 1.53 -7.20
C ASP A 113 -26.99 0.25 -6.34
N SER A 114 -26.39 -0.84 -6.84
CA SER A 114 -26.34 -2.16 -6.22
C SER A 114 -25.08 -2.43 -5.38
N THR A 115 -24.39 -1.41 -4.87
CA THR A 115 -23.10 -1.56 -4.15
C THR A 115 -23.16 -1.07 -2.68
N PRO A 116 -23.69 -1.89 -1.75
CA PRO A 116 -23.80 -1.52 -0.34
C PRO A 116 -22.48 -1.13 0.33
N ASP A 117 -21.37 -1.77 -0.05
CA ASP A 117 -20.04 -1.45 0.49
C ASP A 117 -19.56 -0.04 0.08
N VAL A 118 -19.99 0.42 -1.10
CA VAL A 118 -19.72 1.78 -1.60
C VAL A 118 -20.56 2.80 -0.84
N ASP A 119 -21.83 2.49 -0.57
CA ASP A 119 -22.72 3.36 0.20
C ASP A 119 -22.22 3.59 1.63
N ILE A 120 -21.59 2.60 2.25
CA ILE A 120 -20.97 2.77 3.59
C ILE A 120 -19.91 3.88 3.57
N VAL A 121 -19.11 3.97 2.49
CA VAL A 121 -17.97 4.89 2.39
C VAL A 121 -18.38 6.24 1.80
N LEU A 122 -19.07 6.26 0.66
CA LEU A 122 -19.46 7.48 -0.07
C LEU A 122 -20.81 8.05 0.39
N GLY A 123 -21.68 7.21 0.95
CA GLY A 123 -23.09 7.53 1.20
C GLY A 123 -23.96 7.23 -0.02
N SER A 124 -25.21 6.84 0.23
CA SER A 124 -26.22 6.80 -0.83
C SER A 124 -26.57 8.22 -1.31
N LEU A 125 -27.12 8.37 -2.53
CA LEU A 125 -27.57 9.68 -3.04
C LEU A 125 -28.54 10.38 -2.06
N ARG A 126 -29.47 9.63 -1.47
CA ARG A 126 -30.40 10.13 -0.46
C ARG A 126 -29.67 10.58 0.81
N THR A 127 -28.66 9.83 1.26
CA THR A 127 -27.86 10.18 2.43
C THR A 127 -27.04 11.45 2.17
N ILE A 128 -26.42 11.56 0.99
CA ILE A 128 -25.63 12.72 0.56
C ILE A 128 -26.50 13.97 0.54
N GLU A 129 -27.70 13.92 -0.07
CA GLU A 129 -28.65 15.04 -0.06
C GLU A 129 -29.03 15.50 1.34
N ALA A 130 -29.09 14.58 2.30
CA ALA A 130 -29.37 14.85 3.71
C ALA A 130 -28.13 15.20 4.55
N PHE A 131 -26.95 15.36 3.95
CA PHE A 131 -25.77 15.81 4.67
C PHE A 131 -26.03 17.16 5.36
N ASP A 132 -25.61 17.25 6.62
CA ASP A 132 -25.77 18.38 7.51
C ASP A 132 -24.42 18.80 8.11
N LEU A 133 -24.11 20.09 7.98
CA LEU A 133 -22.84 20.65 8.42
C LEU A 133 -22.67 20.60 9.95
N THR A 134 -23.75 20.73 10.72
CA THR A 134 -23.71 20.64 12.18
C THR A 134 -23.36 19.23 12.63
N VAL A 135 -23.94 18.21 11.98
CA VAL A 135 -23.60 16.80 12.23
C VAL A 135 -22.12 16.56 11.94
N LEU A 136 -21.62 17.04 10.80
CA LEU A 136 -20.20 16.92 10.43
C LEU A 136 -19.28 17.58 11.47
N LYS A 137 -19.60 18.80 11.90
CA LYS A 137 -18.82 19.52 12.94
C LYS A 137 -18.81 18.78 14.27
N ASN A 138 -19.96 18.22 14.68
CA ASN A 138 -20.05 17.42 15.91
C ASN A 138 -19.22 16.14 15.83
N MET A 139 -19.19 15.50 14.65
CA MET A 139 -18.39 14.31 14.39
C MET A 139 -16.89 14.60 14.58
N MET A 140 -16.38 15.73 14.10
CA MET A 140 -14.96 16.07 14.20
C MET A 140 -14.43 16.07 15.65
N HIS A 141 -15.26 16.41 16.64
CA HIS A 141 -14.87 16.35 18.06
C HIS A 141 -14.62 14.92 18.58
N GLN A 142 -15.06 13.90 17.86
CA GLN A 142 -14.90 12.48 18.23
C GLN A 142 -13.73 11.81 17.51
N MET A 143 -12.95 12.59 16.74
CA MET A 143 -11.83 12.08 15.96
C MET A 143 -10.54 12.12 16.78
N ASN A 144 -9.87 10.98 16.81
CA ASN A 144 -8.50 10.91 17.29
C ASN A 144 -7.59 10.68 16.11
N TYR A 145 -6.42 11.31 16.12
CA TYR A 145 -5.45 11.11 15.05
C TYR A 145 -4.19 10.45 15.59
N LYS A 146 -3.57 9.66 14.70
CA LYS A 146 -2.20 9.19 14.87
C LYS A 146 -1.41 9.52 13.63
N LYS A 147 -0.17 9.91 13.85
CA LYS A 147 0.79 10.22 12.79
C LYS A 147 1.85 9.15 12.78
N ILE A 148 2.03 8.50 11.64
CA ILE A 148 3.07 7.51 11.43
C ILE A 148 4.01 8.09 10.39
N ARG A 149 5.23 8.42 10.81
CA ARG A 149 6.26 8.91 9.92
C ARG A 149 7.29 7.82 9.71
N PHE A 150 7.43 7.47 8.45
CA PHE A 150 8.60 6.79 7.97
C PHE A 150 9.52 7.93 7.46
N HIS A 151 10.80 8.01 7.86
CA HIS A 151 11.96 8.70 7.19
C HIS A 151 13.06 7.86 6.40
N PHE A 152 13.25 8.08 5.09
CA PHE A 152 13.90 7.23 4.07
C PHE A 152 15.24 7.86 3.52
N SER A 153 16.41 7.79 4.20
CA SER A 153 17.74 8.32 3.77
C SER A 153 18.69 7.43 2.97
N SER A 154 19.54 8.12 2.18
CA SER A 154 20.01 7.60 0.89
C SER A 154 21.45 7.18 0.64
N LYS A 155 22.19 6.82 1.68
CA LYS A 155 23.66 6.76 1.54
C LYS A 155 24.30 5.42 1.13
N ASN A 156 23.54 4.43 0.64
CA ASN A 156 24.11 3.12 0.28
C ASN A 156 24.03 2.62 -1.18
N ASN A 157 23.39 3.28 -2.16
CA ASN A 157 23.18 2.66 -3.49
C ASN A 157 23.67 3.43 -4.73
N GLY A 158 24.62 4.38 -4.57
CA GLY A 158 25.20 5.18 -5.66
C GLY A 158 26.02 4.44 -6.73
N LYS A 159 25.77 3.15 -6.99
CA LYS A 159 26.19 2.49 -8.23
C LYS A 159 24.96 1.90 -8.90
N TYR A 160 24.37 2.70 -9.80
CA TYR A 160 23.46 2.30 -10.86
C TYR A 160 23.66 0.83 -11.30
N MET A 161 22.86 -0.06 -10.75
CA MET A 161 22.59 -1.33 -11.41
C MET A 161 21.48 -1.02 -12.41
N LYS A 162 21.79 -1.15 -13.71
CA LYS A 162 20.77 -1.37 -14.75
C LYS A 162 19.72 -2.33 -14.20
N ASN A 163 18.44 -2.18 -14.56
CA ASN A 163 17.43 -3.21 -14.32
C ASN A 163 18.08 -4.56 -14.60
N PRO A 164 18.37 -5.35 -13.56
CA PRO A 164 19.13 -6.58 -13.74
C PRO A 164 18.28 -7.46 -14.64
N THR A 165 18.84 -7.88 -15.76
CA THR A 165 18.20 -8.89 -16.59
C THR A 165 18.15 -10.15 -15.74
N ILE A 166 16.96 -10.52 -15.26
CA ILE A 166 16.81 -11.62 -14.32
C ILE A 166 16.74 -12.91 -15.12
N ASN A 167 17.86 -13.62 -15.15
CA ASN A 167 17.88 -15.01 -15.51
C ASN A 167 18.28 -15.76 -14.25
N ILE A 168 17.28 -16.25 -13.50
CA ILE A 168 17.59 -17.19 -12.42
C ILE A 168 18.36 -18.33 -13.05
N ASN A 169 19.58 -18.53 -12.58
CA ASN A 169 20.43 -19.55 -13.12
C ASN A 169 19.86 -20.91 -12.71
N LYS A 170 19.55 -21.81 -13.65
CA LYS A 170 19.07 -23.16 -13.30
C LYS A 170 19.99 -23.90 -12.34
N TYR A 171 21.28 -23.56 -12.33
CA TYR A 171 22.26 -24.14 -11.42
C TYR A 171 22.27 -23.52 -10.01
N SER A 172 21.55 -22.41 -9.77
CA SER A 172 21.46 -21.78 -8.45
C SER A 172 20.34 -22.36 -7.58
N ILE A 173 19.43 -23.15 -8.17
CA ILE A 173 18.33 -23.82 -7.47
C ILE A 173 18.63 -25.31 -7.35
N ILE A 174 18.68 -25.81 -6.12
CA ILE A 174 18.88 -27.23 -5.81
C ILE A 174 17.68 -27.73 -5.01
N TRP A 175 16.92 -28.64 -5.59
CA TRP A 175 15.90 -29.39 -4.85
C TRP A 175 16.56 -30.33 -3.85
N LYS A 176 16.24 -30.18 -2.56
CA LYS A 176 16.70 -31.10 -1.51
C LYS A 176 15.77 -32.28 -1.34
N ASP A 177 14.47 -32.04 -1.48
CA ASP A 177 13.41 -33.02 -1.35
C ASP A 177 12.16 -32.56 -2.11
N SER A 178 11.00 -33.13 -1.81
CA SER A 178 9.76 -32.77 -2.51
C SER A 178 9.26 -31.35 -2.21
N ASN A 179 9.64 -30.76 -1.09
CA ASN A 179 9.04 -29.51 -0.61
C ASN A 179 10.10 -28.44 -0.32
N THR A 180 11.38 -28.77 -0.45
CA THR A 180 12.48 -27.89 -0.07
C THR A 180 13.40 -27.60 -1.24
N ILE A 181 13.62 -26.32 -1.50
CA ILE A 181 14.64 -25.82 -2.42
C ILE A 181 15.74 -25.10 -1.64
N GLN A 182 16.96 -25.22 -2.13
CA GLN A 182 18.11 -24.44 -1.71
C GLN A 182 18.53 -23.51 -2.82
N LEU A 183 18.78 -22.25 -2.46
CA LEU A 183 19.30 -21.21 -3.34
C LEU A 183 20.73 -20.87 -2.95
N ILE A 184 21.61 -20.86 -3.95
CA ILE A 184 23.04 -20.57 -3.78
C ILE A 184 23.35 -19.08 -4.05
N ASP A 185 22.48 -18.38 -4.77
CA ASP A 185 22.62 -16.95 -5.06
C ASP A 185 21.65 -16.10 -4.23
N PHE A 186 22.16 -15.08 -3.56
CA PHE A 186 21.38 -14.15 -2.74
C PHE A 186 20.37 -13.33 -3.56
N TYR A 187 20.73 -12.97 -4.78
CA TYR A 187 19.85 -12.22 -5.65
C TYR A 187 18.65 -13.07 -6.08
N ASP A 188 18.89 -14.31 -6.52
CA ASP A 188 17.84 -15.27 -6.87
C ASP A 188 16.92 -15.55 -5.67
N TYR A 189 17.48 -15.61 -4.46
CA TYR A 189 16.69 -15.70 -3.22
C TYR A 189 15.71 -14.55 -3.04
N LYS A 190 16.15 -13.29 -3.18
CA LYS A 190 15.27 -12.14 -3.01
C LYS A 190 14.13 -12.13 -4.04
N VAL A 191 14.44 -12.52 -5.28
CA VAL A 191 13.46 -12.60 -6.37
C VAL A 191 12.42 -13.65 -6.05
N LEU A 192 12.87 -14.85 -5.69
CA LEU A 192 11.97 -15.93 -5.37
C LEU A 192 11.13 -15.63 -4.12
N LEU A 193 11.73 -15.03 -3.08
CA LEU A 193 11.01 -14.62 -1.88
C LEU A 193 9.86 -13.65 -2.21
N THR A 194 10.09 -12.73 -3.15
CA THR A 194 9.08 -11.77 -3.59
C THR A 194 7.92 -12.44 -4.30
N ILE A 195 8.21 -13.38 -5.18
CA ILE A 195 7.23 -14.22 -5.86
C ILE A 195 6.40 -15.03 -4.86
N LEU A 196 7.06 -15.68 -3.90
CA LEU A 196 6.38 -16.49 -2.89
C LEU A 196 5.49 -15.63 -1.99
N LYS A 197 5.88 -14.37 -1.74
CA LYS A 197 5.03 -13.41 -1.04
C LYS A 197 3.79 -13.05 -1.85
N VAL A 198 3.91 -12.89 -3.17
CA VAL A 198 2.73 -12.72 -4.06
C VAL A 198 1.81 -13.94 -3.96
N PHE A 199 2.37 -15.15 -3.98
CA PHE A 199 1.58 -16.37 -3.83
C PHE A 199 0.84 -16.39 -2.48
N LYS A 200 1.50 -15.99 -1.39
CA LYS A 200 0.87 -15.90 -0.07
C LYS A 200 -0.26 -14.89 -0.04
N ILE A 201 -0.05 -13.69 -0.60
CA ILE A 201 -1.05 -12.61 -0.61
C ILE A 201 -2.30 -13.01 -1.42
N THR A 202 -2.11 -13.82 -2.46
CA THR A 202 -3.21 -14.22 -3.36
C THR A 202 -3.88 -15.55 -2.98
N ASN A 203 -3.29 -16.30 -2.04
CA ASN A 203 -3.81 -17.56 -1.56
C ASN A 203 -3.41 -17.80 -0.10
N ASP A 204 -4.37 -17.64 0.82
CA ASP A 204 -4.14 -17.77 2.26
C ASP A 204 -3.66 -19.16 2.69
N ASN A 205 -3.99 -20.20 1.92
CA ASN A 205 -3.58 -21.58 2.19
C ASN A 205 -2.12 -21.86 1.79
N PHE A 206 -1.50 -20.99 1.00
CA PHE A 206 -0.09 -21.13 0.66
C PHE A 206 0.75 -20.69 1.86
N CYS A 207 1.67 -21.53 2.31
CA CYS A 207 2.61 -21.22 3.38
C CYS A 207 4.00 -21.73 3.01
N PHE A 208 5.02 -20.95 3.39
CA PHE A 208 6.41 -21.31 3.19
C PHE A 208 7.25 -20.76 4.34
N ASN A 209 8.36 -21.44 4.61
CA ASN A 209 9.34 -21.06 5.60
C ASN A 209 10.67 -20.79 4.93
N VAL A 210 11.44 -19.89 5.54
CA VAL A 210 12.78 -19.54 5.06
C VAL A 210 13.78 -19.77 6.17
N ASN A 211 14.86 -20.47 5.86
CA ASN A 211 16.00 -20.64 6.73
C ASN A 211 17.26 -20.06 6.07
N GLU A 212 17.89 -19.10 6.75
CA GLU A 212 19.11 -18.43 6.30
C GLU A 212 20.34 -19.03 7.00
N ALA A 213 21.22 -19.65 6.22
CA ALA A 213 22.47 -20.20 6.74
C ALA A 213 23.66 -19.87 5.82
N LYS A 214 24.51 -18.92 6.24
CA LYS A 214 25.84 -18.62 5.64
C LYS A 214 25.83 -18.49 4.10
N GLY A 215 24.92 -17.68 3.56
CA GLY A 215 24.84 -17.40 2.12
C GLY A 215 24.10 -18.47 1.30
N ASN A 216 23.58 -19.51 1.95
CA ASN A 216 22.59 -20.41 1.38
C ASN A 216 21.21 -20.10 1.98
N TYR A 217 20.20 -20.11 1.13
CA TYR A 217 18.82 -19.85 1.51
C TYR A 217 18.01 -21.10 1.26
N GLU A 218 17.41 -21.65 2.29
CA GLU A 218 16.50 -22.78 2.18
C GLU A 218 15.07 -22.29 2.28
N ILE A 219 14.25 -22.71 1.33
CA ILE A 219 12.82 -22.42 1.30
C ILE A 219 12.09 -23.75 1.34
N THR A 220 11.25 -23.91 2.35
CA THR A 220 10.40 -25.09 2.52
C THR A 220 8.95 -24.69 2.34
N PHE A 221 8.24 -25.36 1.44
CA PHE A 221 6.81 -25.22 1.23
C PHE A 221 6.05 -26.18 2.15
N ASP A 222 4.99 -25.70 2.79
CA ASP A 222 4.16 -26.57 3.64
C ASP A 222 3.41 -27.61 2.79
N ASP A 223 3.01 -27.24 1.57
CA ASP A 223 2.35 -28.11 0.59
C ASP A 223 2.87 -27.83 -0.83
N TYR A 224 3.54 -28.83 -1.42
CA TYR A 224 4.06 -28.74 -2.78
C TYR A 224 2.94 -28.70 -3.83
N GLU A 225 1.80 -29.37 -3.62
CA GLU A 225 0.71 -29.36 -4.59
C GLU A 225 0.11 -27.95 -4.74
N VAL A 226 0.00 -27.21 -3.64
CA VAL A 226 -0.43 -25.81 -3.66
C VAL A 226 0.61 -24.93 -4.36
N PHE A 227 1.91 -25.13 -4.10
CA PHE A 227 2.99 -24.43 -4.81
C PHE A 227 2.92 -24.68 -6.32
N ASP A 228 2.87 -25.94 -6.74
CA ASP A 228 2.79 -26.37 -8.15
C ASP A 228 1.53 -25.84 -8.84
N PHE A 229 0.40 -25.85 -8.14
CA PHE A 229 -0.83 -25.25 -8.66
C PHE A 229 -0.69 -23.74 -8.90
N MET A 230 -0.11 -23.00 -7.94
CA MET A 230 0.10 -21.55 -8.08
C MET A 230 1.07 -21.24 -9.22
N LEU A 231 2.13 -22.04 -9.37
CA LEU A 231 3.10 -21.97 -10.45
C LEU A 231 2.43 -22.14 -11.83
N LYS A 232 1.63 -23.21 -11.99
CA LYS A 232 0.88 -23.48 -13.24
C LYS A 232 -0.18 -22.43 -13.56
N ASN A 233 -0.66 -21.70 -12.55
CA ASN A 233 -1.68 -20.64 -12.70
C ASN A 233 -1.12 -19.22 -12.53
N LYS A 234 0.19 -19.03 -12.72
CA LYS A 234 0.90 -17.77 -12.44
C LYS A 234 0.26 -16.50 -13.00
N ASP A 235 -0.34 -16.53 -14.20
CA ASP A 235 -0.89 -15.33 -14.83
C ASP A 235 -2.19 -14.90 -14.11
N ASN A 236 -2.99 -15.87 -13.67
CA ASN A 236 -4.17 -15.62 -12.84
C ASN A 236 -3.78 -15.11 -11.45
N VAL A 237 -2.68 -15.63 -10.90
CA VAL A 237 -2.10 -15.15 -9.63
C VAL A 237 -1.68 -13.69 -9.74
N LEU A 238 -0.96 -13.33 -10.80
CA LEU A 238 -0.57 -11.94 -11.06
C LEU A 238 -1.79 -11.03 -11.22
N MET A 239 -2.80 -11.46 -11.97
CA MET A 239 -4.02 -10.67 -12.16
C MET A 239 -4.74 -10.39 -10.84
N ARG A 240 -4.92 -11.42 -9.99
CA ARG A 240 -5.50 -11.24 -8.64
C ARG A 240 -4.66 -10.30 -7.79
N TYR A 241 -3.35 -10.46 -7.87
CA TYR A 241 -2.41 -9.61 -7.17
C TYR A 241 -2.48 -8.14 -7.61
N GLN A 242 -2.58 -7.86 -8.91
CA GLN A 242 -2.79 -6.50 -9.43
C GLN A 242 -4.11 -5.90 -8.92
N LEU A 243 -5.20 -6.67 -8.94
CA LEU A 243 -6.49 -6.21 -8.38
C LEU A 243 -6.39 -5.89 -6.88
N LEU A 244 -5.61 -6.68 -6.14
CA LEU A 244 -5.34 -6.44 -4.73
C LEU A 244 -4.48 -5.19 -4.49
N LEU A 245 -3.48 -4.93 -5.33
CA LEU A 245 -2.66 -3.71 -5.25
C LEU A 245 -3.45 -2.45 -5.60
N THR A 246 -4.33 -2.50 -6.60
CA THR A 246 -5.20 -1.38 -6.98
C THR A 246 -6.12 -0.95 -5.82
N ASN A 247 -6.35 -1.83 -4.85
CA ASN A 247 -6.93 -1.50 -3.55
C ASN A 247 -5.80 -1.04 -2.59
N THR A 248 -5.64 0.27 -2.45
CA THR A 248 -4.44 1.03 -2.01
C THR A 248 -3.70 0.56 -0.74
N GLN A 249 -4.29 -0.27 0.12
CA GLN A 249 -3.63 -0.74 1.35
C GLN A 249 -2.49 -1.73 1.06
N LEU A 250 -2.65 -2.65 0.11
CA LEU A 250 -1.62 -3.65 -0.21
C LEU A 250 -0.48 -3.07 -1.05
N PHE A 251 -0.77 -2.02 -1.84
CA PHE A 251 0.25 -1.32 -2.63
C PHE A 251 1.39 -0.80 -1.76
N ILE A 252 1.08 -0.12 -0.66
CA ILE A 252 2.11 0.48 0.21
C ILE A 252 2.96 -0.58 0.92
N GLU A 253 2.33 -1.64 1.42
CA GLU A 253 3.02 -2.74 2.09
C GLU A 253 3.95 -3.47 1.10
N GLN A 254 3.47 -3.67 -0.13
CA GLN A 254 4.31 -4.24 -1.17
C GLN A 254 5.45 -3.29 -1.54
N THR A 255 5.17 -2.03 -1.83
CA THR A 255 6.22 -1.06 -2.22
C THR A 255 7.30 -0.99 -1.17
N THR A 256 6.92 -0.97 0.12
CA THR A 256 7.89 -1.01 1.24
C THR A 256 8.73 -2.29 1.21
N TYR A 257 8.09 -3.44 1.03
CA TYR A 257 8.77 -4.73 0.98
C TYR A 257 9.73 -4.87 -0.21
N LEU A 258 9.30 -4.49 -1.41
CA LEU A 258 10.15 -4.47 -2.60
C LEU A 258 11.33 -3.52 -2.42
N PHE A 259 11.07 -2.39 -1.78
CA PHE A 259 12.09 -1.44 -1.42
C PHE A 259 13.13 -2.04 -0.46
N ASP A 260 12.71 -2.74 0.59
CA ASP A 260 13.62 -3.36 1.57
C ASP A 260 14.52 -4.43 0.93
N LEU A 261 13.99 -5.19 -0.03
CA LEU A 261 14.75 -6.24 -0.71
C LEU A 261 15.66 -5.71 -1.83
N PHE A 262 15.17 -4.76 -2.64
CA PHE A 262 15.80 -4.39 -3.91
C PHE A 262 16.07 -2.90 -4.09
N GLY A 263 15.59 -2.04 -3.19
CA GLY A 263 15.59 -0.60 -3.37
C GLY A 263 14.58 -0.12 -4.42
N PHE A 264 14.89 0.98 -5.13
CA PHE A 264 14.01 1.53 -6.18
C PHE A 264 14.03 0.75 -7.50
N ASN A 265 14.83 -0.30 -7.59
CA ASN A 265 15.12 -0.95 -8.85
C ASN A 265 14.14 -2.07 -9.19
N PHE A 266 13.01 -2.17 -8.47
CA PHE A 266 12.14 -3.33 -8.58
C PHE A 266 10.68 -3.01 -8.98
N ASP A 267 10.34 -3.19 -10.26
CA ASP A 267 8.96 -3.30 -10.75
C ASP A 267 8.54 -4.77 -10.89
N ILE A 268 7.65 -5.23 -9.99
CA ILE A 268 7.18 -6.62 -9.94
C ILE A 268 6.51 -7.08 -11.24
N LEU A 269 5.92 -6.18 -12.02
CA LEU A 269 5.22 -6.54 -13.25
C LEU A 269 6.19 -6.90 -14.38
N ASP A 270 7.25 -6.12 -14.53
CA ASP A 270 8.28 -6.38 -15.52
C ASP A 270 9.03 -7.67 -15.17
N PHE A 271 9.36 -7.90 -13.89
CA PHE A 271 10.00 -9.17 -13.51
C PHE A 271 9.11 -10.37 -13.65
N TRP A 272 7.82 -10.30 -13.29
CA TRP A 272 6.94 -11.46 -13.41
C TRP A 272 6.88 -11.99 -14.85
N ARG A 273 7.01 -11.09 -15.83
CA ARG A 273 7.05 -11.42 -17.27
C ARG A 273 8.39 -12.01 -17.70
N GLU A 274 9.49 -11.54 -17.15
CA GLU A 274 10.84 -12.02 -17.48
C GLU A 274 11.29 -13.25 -16.69
N PHE A 275 10.61 -13.56 -15.58
CA PHE A 275 10.97 -14.65 -14.69
C PHE A 275 10.72 -16.02 -15.33
N ASN A 276 11.75 -16.87 -15.33
CA ASN A 276 11.67 -18.22 -15.89
C ASN A 276 11.16 -19.24 -14.86
N TRP A 277 9.84 -19.46 -14.87
CA TRP A 277 9.15 -20.39 -13.97
C TRP A 277 9.52 -21.86 -14.20
N GLU A 278 9.95 -22.24 -15.41
CA GLU A 278 10.34 -23.62 -15.73
C GLU A 278 11.56 -24.08 -14.92
N VAL A 279 12.37 -23.14 -14.42
CA VAL A 279 13.52 -23.43 -13.55
C VAL A 279 13.07 -23.94 -12.17
N LEU A 280 11.84 -23.61 -11.75
CA LEU A 280 11.27 -24.05 -10.49
C LEU A 280 10.51 -25.37 -10.60
N GLU A 281 10.38 -25.95 -11.79
CA GLU A 281 9.79 -27.28 -11.95
C GLU A 281 10.84 -28.35 -11.53
N LYS A 282 10.39 -29.40 -10.82
CA LYS A 282 11.24 -30.49 -10.35
C LYS A 282 11.81 -31.35 -11.47
#